data_AF-A0A965AJL3-F1
#
_entry.id   AF-A0A965AJL3-F1
#
_cell.length_a   1.000
_cell.length_b   1.000
_cell.length_c   1.000
_cell.angle_alpha   90.00
_cell.angle_beta   90.00
_cell.angle_gamma   90.00
#
_symmetry.space_group_name_H-M   'P 1'
#
loop_
_entity.id
_entity.type
_entity.pdbx_description
1 polymer ?
#
loop_
_entity_poly.entity_id
_entity_poly.type
_entity_poly.pdbx_seq_one_letter_code
_entity_poly.pdbx_strand_id
1 'polypeptide(L)'
;MSDEKGRPRQLGRGLEALFGEDRTNLAAAEPAPTAPATAQPAAAPPADLRANGLRIVPIGKLIPNPLQPRRHFDDAALKDLTASIREQGILQPLIVRPTRSDDDTFEIVAGERRWRAAQRAQVHEAPVIVRDFTDEEALAVALIENIQRDELSPLEEAEAFARLARDFDKT
;
A
#
# COMPACT_ATOMS: atom_id res chain seq x y z
N MET A 1 -28.39 34.51 28.99
CA MET A 1 -29.08 34.48 27.69
C MET A 1 -28.42 35.53 26.82
N SER A 2 -27.68 35.11 25.80
CA SER A 2 -27.37 35.84 24.56
C SER A 2 -26.47 34.95 23.70
N ASP A 3 -27.12 34.18 22.83
CA ASP A 3 -26.53 33.52 21.67
C ASP A 3 -26.14 34.58 20.63
N GLU A 4 -24.94 34.49 20.02
CA GLU A 4 -24.78 34.94 18.63
C GLU A 4 -23.68 34.14 17.91
N LYS A 5 -24.10 33.48 16.82
CA LYS A 5 -23.37 32.49 16.02
C LYS A 5 -22.47 33.18 14.97
N GLY A 6 -21.15 33.00 15.07
CA GLY A 6 -20.21 33.27 13.98
C GLY A 6 -20.02 32.05 13.07
N ARG A 7 -20.66 32.01 11.91
CA ARG A 7 -20.44 30.97 10.88
C ARG A 7 -19.11 31.23 10.12
N PRO A 8 -18.29 30.18 9.86
CA PRO A 8 -17.04 30.34 9.11
C PRO A 8 -17.28 30.59 7.61
N ARG A 9 -16.47 31.49 7.04
CA ARG A 9 -16.50 31.90 5.63
C ARG A 9 -16.08 30.75 4.71
N GLN A 10 -16.94 30.46 3.75
CA GLN A 10 -16.87 29.40 2.75
C GLN A 10 -15.71 29.67 1.76
N LEU A 11 -14.64 28.86 1.81
CA LEU A 11 -13.55 28.86 0.81
C LEU A 11 -14.00 28.15 -0.48
N GLY A 12 -14.85 28.80 -1.27
CA GLY A 12 -15.56 28.13 -2.37
C GLY A 12 -15.62 28.90 -3.68
N ARG A 13 -14.51 29.51 -4.16
CA ARG A 13 -14.48 30.16 -5.49
C ARG A 13 -13.14 30.10 -6.25
N GLY A 14 -12.25 29.14 -5.95
CA GLY A 14 -10.88 29.16 -6.49
C GLY A 14 -10.39 27.89 -7.19
N LEU A 15 -11.12 26.77 -7.15
CA LEU A 15 -10.67 25.49 -7.69
C LEU A 15 -11.22 25.17 -9.09
N GLU A 16 -12.22 25.91 -9.57
CA GLU A 16 -12.84 25.70 -10.90
C GLU A 16 -11.98 26.24 -12.05
N ALA A 17 -10.93 27.01 -11.78
CA ALA A 17 -9.98 27.48 -12.79
C ALA A 17 -8.83 26.47 -13.07
N LEU A 18 -8.72 25.40 -12.27
CA LEU A 18 -7.67 24.38 -12.42
C LEU A 18 -8.14 23.12 -13.17
N PHE A 19 -9.46 22.95 -13.30
CA PHE A 19 -10.07 21.84 -14.04
C PHE A 19 -10.67 22.37 -15.34
N GLY A 20 -9.78 22.73 -16.26
CA GLY A 20 -10.11 23.06 -17.64
C GLY A 20 -10.86 21.91 -18.31
N GLU A 21 -12.05 22.25 -18.81
CA GLU A 21 -12.55 21.87 -20.13
C GLU A 21 -12.41 20.39 -20.55
N ASP A 22 -13.33 19.56 -20.04
CA ASP A 22 -13.79 18.37 -20.80
C ASP A 22 -15.24 18.02 -20.42
N ARG A 23 -16.16 18.95 -20.72
CA ARG A 23 -17.62 18.71 -20.64
C ARG A 23 -18.30 19.13 -21.93
N THR A 24 -17.99 18.42 -23.01
CA THR A 24 -18.84 18.40 -24.21
C THR A 24 -18.82 17.02 -24.85
N ASN A 25 -19.52 16.05 -24.23
CA ASN A 25 -20.31 15.11 -25.01
C ASN A 25 -21.38 14.44 -24.15
N LEU A 26 -22.53 15.11 -24.03
CA LEU A 26 -23.73 14.49 -23.48
C LEU A 26 -24.92 14.90 -24.34
N ALA A 27 -25.07 14.28 -25.51
CA ALA A 27 -26.35 14.23 -26.22
C ALA A 27 -26.41 13.11 -27.27
N ALA A 28 -27.43 12.25 -27.09
CA ALA A 28 -28.20 11.54 -28.11
C ALA A 28 -27.59 10.35 -28.88
N ALA A 29 -27.97 9.14 -28.46
CA ALA A 29 -28.22 8.03 -29.38
C ALA A 29 -29.44 7.22 -28.87
N GLU A 30 -30.49 7.14 -29.70
CA GLU A 30 -31.69 6.32 -29.50
C GLU A 30 -31.43 4.81 -29.76
N PRO A 31 -32.32 3.89 -29.31
CA PRO A 31 -32.00 2.47 -29.13
C PRO A 31 -32.68 1.49 -30.13
N ALA A 32 -32.06 0.31 -30.35
CA ALA A 32 -32.67 -1.03 -30.58
C ALA A 32 -31.64 -2.04 -31.20
N PRO A 33 -31.82 -3.38 -31.15
CA PRO A 33 -32.51 -4.25 -30.18
C PRO A 33 -31.71 -5.50 -29.70
N THR A 34 -32.09 -5.98 -28.51
CA THR A 34 -32.27 -7.37 -28.00
C THR A 34 -31.42 -8.58 -28.46
N ALA A 35 -30.51 -9.01 -27.55
CA ALA A 35 -30.20 -10.37 -27.03
C ALA A 35 -29.63 -11.50 -27.95
N PRO A 36 -28.99 -12.58 -27.40
CA PRO A 36 -28.77 -12.92 -26.00
C PRO A 36 -27.30 -13.23 -25.59
N ALA A 37 -27.14 -13.39 -24.28
CA ALA A 37 -25.92 -13.59 -23.53
C ALA A 37 -25.09 -14.82 -23.94
N THR A 38 -23.77 -14.65 -23.92
CA THR A 38 -22.83 -15.72 -23.58
C THR A 38 -21.87 -15.16 -22.54
N ALA A 39 -21.96 -15.66 -21.31
CA ALA A 39 -21.05 -15.32 -20.23
C ALA A 39 -19.66 -15.85 -20.58
N GLN A 40 -18.72 -14.94 -20.83
CA GLN A 40 -17.31 -15.25 -21.03
C GLN A 40 -16.56 -14.83 -19.75
N PRO A 41 -15.81 -15.72 -19.10
CA PRO A 41 -15.09 -15.37 -17.88
C PRO A 41 -14.05 -14.29 -18.22
N ALA A 42 -14.04 -13.22 -17.43
CA ALA A 42 -13.12 -12.11 -17.57
C ALA A 42 -11.67 -12.62 -17.42
N ALA A 43 -11.00 -12.83 -18.54
CA ALA A 43 -9.56 -12.97 -18.59
C ALA A 43 -8.95 -11.61 -18.17
N ALA A 44 -8.29 -11.59 -17.02
CA ALA A 44 -7.47 -10.46 -16.61
C ALA A 44 -6.44 -10.16 -17.73
N PRO A 45 -6.19 -8.88 -18.07
CA PRO A 45 -5.22 -8.54 -19.09
C PRO A 45 -3.81 -9.00 -18.67
N PRO A 46 -2.93 -9.34 -19.63
CA PRO A 46 -1.57 -9.74 -19.33
C PRO A 46 -0.85 -8.54 -18.67
N ALA A 47 -0.47 -8.69 -17.40
CA ALA A 47 0.31 -7.68 -16.72
C ALA A 47 1.71 -7.68 -17.32
N ASP A 48 2.01 -6.64 -18.10
CA ASP A 48 3.33 -6.40 -18.68
C ASP A 48 4.43 -6.54 -17.61
N LEU A 49 5.22 -7.60 -17.80
CA LEU A 49 6.48 -7.87 -17.15
C LEU A 49 7.46 -6.76 -17.57
N ARG A 50 7.77 -5.76 -16.72
CA ARG A 50 9.07 -5.01 -16.65
C ARG A 50 9.10 -3.64 -15.94
N ALA A 51 8.06 -3.14 -15.26
CA ALA A 51 8.13 -1.81 -14.65
C ALA A 51 8.04 -1.82 -13.12
N ASN A 52 8.99 -1.14 -12.47
CA ASN A 52 8.91 -0.56 -11.12
C ASN A 52 7.55 0.15 -10.91
N GLY A 53 6.51 -0.58 -10.56
CA GLY A 53 5.14 -0.09 -10.66
C GLY A 53 4.21 -0.65 -9.58
N LEU A 54 3.16 0.13 -9.31
CA LEU A 54 2.06 -0.26 -8.45
C LEU A 54 1.32 -1.46 -9.07
N ARG A 55 1.23 -2.57 -8.35
CA ARG A 55 0.54 -3.80 -8.74
C ARG A 55 -0.45 -4.20 -7.65
N ILE A 56 -1.52 -4.87 -8.03
CA ILE A 56 -2.43 -5.52 -7.09
C ILE A 56 -2.02 -7.00 -6.99
N VAL A 57 -1.75 -7.47 -5.78
CA VAL A 57 -1.26 -8.84 -5.53
C VAL A 57 -2.11 -9.52 -4.45
N PRO A 58 -2.50 -10.79 -4.62
CA PRO A 58 -3.19 -11.54 -3.58
C PRO A 58 -2.39 -11.58 -2.28
N ILE A 59 -3.04 -11.33 -1.14
CA ILE A 59 -2.40 -11.35 0.19
C ILE A 59 -1.67 -12.67 0.46
N GLY A 60 -2.20 -13.80 -0.04
CA GLY A 60 -1.61 -15.12 0.12
C GLY A 60 -0.32 -15.36 -0.68
N LYS A 61 0.00 -14.50 -1.66
CA LYS A 61 1.28 -14.52 -2.39
C LYS A 61 2.37 -13.68 -1.72
N LEU A 62 2.04 -12.97 -0.64
CA LEU A 62 2.98 -12.13 0.09
C LEU A 62 3.52 -12.88 1.30
N ILE A 63 4.83 -12.99 1.40
CA ILE A 63 5.51 -13.64 2.52
C ILE A 63 6.27 -12.61 3.37
N PRO A 64 6.29 -12.78 4.71
CA PRO A 64 7.06 -11.89 5.58
C PRO A 64 8.56 -12.09 5.36
N ASN A 65 9.33 -11.00 5.48
CA ASN A 65 10.79 -11.09 5.45
C ASN A 65 11.30 -11.65 6.80
N PRO A 66 12.04 -12.77 6.81
CA PRO A 66 12.55 -13.39 8.04
C PRO A 66 13.57 -12.53 8.80
N LEU A 67 14.19 -11.56 8.13
CA LEU A 67 15.19 -10.65 8.69
C LEU A 67 14.59 -9.40 9.35
N GLN A 68 13.25 -9.29 9.36
CA GLN A 68 12.55 -8.18 10.01
C GLN A 68 12.87 -8.13 11.51
N PRO A 69 13.49 -7.03 11.98
CA PRO A 69 13.93 -6.92 13.37
C PRO A 69 12.74 -6.83 14.34
N ARG A 70 11.61 -6.27 13.90
CA ARG A 70 10.43 -6.07 14.76
C ARG A 70 9.59 -7.34 14.85
N ARG A 71 9.73 -8.08 15.95
CA ARG A 71 8.92 -9.28 16.23
C ARG A 71 7.68 -9.00 17.08
N HIS A 72 7.67 -7.91 17.84
CA HIS A 72 6.55 -7.50 18.68
C HIS A 72 5.72 -6.41 18.02
N PHE A 73 4.42 -6.65 17.92
CA PHE A 73 3.44 -5.69 17.43
C PHE A 73 2.41 -5.47 18.53
N ASP A 74 2.14 -4.22 18.87
CA ASP A 74 1.04 -3.88 19.77
C ASP A 74 -0.29 -4.26 19.11
N ASP A 75 -1.02 -5.18 19.75
CA ASP A 75 -2.30 -5.67 19.27
C ASP A 75 -3.38 -4.60 19.25
N ALA A 76 -3.32 -3.59 20.12
CA ALA A 76 -4.25 -2.47 20.12
C ALA A 76 -4.07 -1.61 18.85
N ALA A 77 -2.84 -1.16 18.60
CA ALA A 77 -2.53 -0.39 17.40
C ALA A 77 -2.79 -1.17 16.10
N LEU A 78 -2.65 -2.49 16.13
CA LEU A 78 -2.96 -3.35 14.98
C LEU A 78 -4.47 -3.48 14.73
N LYS A 79 -5.28 -3.44 15.79
CA LYS A 79 -6.75 -3.49 15.70
C LYS A 79 -7.33 -2.26 15.01
N ASP A 80 -6.84 -1.08 15.35
CA ASP A 80 -7.30 0.18 14.74
C ASP A 80 -6.94 0.23 13.25
N LEU A 81 -5.73 -0.18 12.89
CA LEU A 81 -5.30 -0.30 11.49
C LEU A 81 -6.14 -1.33 10.72
N THR A 82 -6.51 -2.44 11.37
CA THR A 82 -7.39 -3.47 10.78
C THR A 82 -8.78 -2.89 10.47
N ALA A 83 -9.35 -2.09 11.38
CA ALA A 83 -10.64 -1.43 11.17
C ALA A 83 -10.57 -0.44 10.00
N SER A 84 -9.54 0.41 9.96
CA SER A 84 -9.30 1.34 8.86
C SER A 84 -9.15 0.63 7.50
N ILE A 85 -8.36 -0.45 7.45
CA ILE A 85 -8.18 -1.23 6.21
C ILE A 85 -9.48 -1.91 5.76
N ARG A 86 -10.33 -2.33 6.70
CA ARG A 86 -11.64 -2.91 6.34
C ARG A 86 -12.57 -1.89 5.70
N GLU A 87 -12.52 -0.63 6.14
CA GLU A 87 -13.40 0.44 5.64
C GLU A 87 -12.87 1.09 4.36
N GLN A 88 -11.56 1.30 4.27
CA GLN A 88 -10.93 2.14 3.24
C GLN A 88 -9.96 1.36 2.32
N GLY A 89 -9.69 0.10 2.64
CA GLY A 89 -8.64 -0.67 1.99
C GLY A 89 -7.24 -0.23 2.40
N ILE A 90 -6.24 -0.76 1.70
CA ILE A 90 -4.85 -0.39 1.91
C ILE A 90 -4.54 0.84 1.05
N LEU A 91 -4.47 2.01 1.67
CA LEU A 91 -4.18 3.26 0.96
C LEU A 91 -2.72 3.37 0.54
N GLN A 92 -1.80 2.96 1.44
CA GLN A 92 -0.37 3.02 1.16
C GLN A 92 0.15 1.65 0.71
N PRO A 93 0.73 1.54 -0.51
CA PRO A 93 1.22 0.27 -1.04
C PRO A 93 2.33 -0.36 -0.20
N LEU A 94 2.37 -1.70 -0.18
CA LEU A 94 3.48 -2.46 0.39
C LEU A 94 4.69 -2.40 -0.55
N ILE A 95 5.91 -2.47 -0.02
CA ILE A 95 7.10 -2.62 -0.86
C ILE A 95 7.51 -4.08 -0.80
N VAL A 96 7.63 -4.71 -1.96
CA VAL A 96 7.92 -6.14 -2.06
C VAL A 96 8.99 -6.40 -3.11
N ARG A 97 9.67 -7.52 -2.98
CA ARG A 97 10.60 -8.04 -3.99
C ARG A 97 10.15 -9.42 -4.47
N PRO A 98 10.38 -9.77 -5.75
CA PRO A 98 10.14 -11.12 -6.21
C PRO A 98 10.99 -12.12 -5.42
N THR A 99 10.40 -13.26 -5.06
CA THR A 99 11.20 -14.38 -4.55
C THR A 99 11.86 -15.11 -5.72
N ARG A 100 12.92 -15.87 -5.43
CA ARG A 100 13.56 -16.74 -6.43
C ARG A 100 12.79 -18.05 -6.70
N SER A 101 11.63 -18.21 -6.06
CA SER A 101 10.80 -19.42 -6.17
C SER A 101 9.85 -19.32 -7.36
N ASP A 102 9.53 -20.46 -8.00
CA ASP A 102 8.68 -20.54 -9.19
C ASP A 102 7.19 -20.19 -8.94
N ASP A 103 6.79 -19.97 -7.68
CA ASP A 103 5.39 -19.79 -7.26
C ASP A 103 4.83 -18.35 -7.42
N ASP A 104 5.56 -17.45 -8.09
CA ASP A 104 5.18 -16.02 -8.23
C ASP A 104 4.89 -15.36 -6.87
N THR A 105 5.65 -15.72 -5.84
CA THR A 105 5.51 -15.13 -4.49
C THR A 105 6.43 -13.94 -4.31
N PHE A 106 6.03 -13.02 -3.44
CA PHE A 106 6.77 -11.79 -3.16
C PHE A 106 7.10 -11.69 -1.68
N GLU A 107 8.33 -11.32 -1.39
CA GLU A 107 8.79 -11.06 -0.04
C GLU A 107 8.54 -9.60 0.34
N ILE A 108 7.94 -9.38 1.51
CA ILE A 108 7.63 -8.04 2.03
C ILE A 108 8.90 -7.39 2.57
N VAL A 109 9.34 -6.33 1.89
CA VAL A 109 10.47 -5.50 2.32
C VAL A 109 10.01 -4.43 3.31
N ALA A 110 8.87 -3.79 3.04
CA ALA A 110 8.29 -2.79 3.94
C ALA A 110 6.76 -2.86 4.01
N GLY A 111 6.21 -2.52 5.18
CA GLY A 111 4.77 -2.46 5.41
C GLY A 111 4.14 -3.70 6.06
N GLU A 112 4.92 -4.52 6.78
CA GLU A 112 4.42 -5.77 7.37
C GLU A 112 3.19 -5.56 8.29
N ARG A 113 3.11 -4.45 9.04
CA ARG A 113 1.92 -4.10 9.84
C ARG A 113 0.64 -4.02 9.00
N ARG A 114 0.74 -3.40 7.81
CA ARG A 114 -0.38 -3.26 6.87
C ARG A 114 -0.77 -4.61 6.30
N TRP A 115 0.19 -5.48 5.97
CA TRP A 115 -0.09 -6.85 5.53
C TRP A 115 -0.76 -7.70 6.62
N ARG A 116 -0.29 -7.63 7.88
CA ARG A 116 -0.92 -8.33 9.02
C ARG A 116 -2.34 -7.82 9.28
N ALA A 117 -2.53 -6.50 9.25
CA ALA A 117 -3.84 -5.89 9.40
C ALA A 117 -4.78 -6.27 8.24
N ALA A 118 -4.28 -6.33 7.00
CA ALA A 118 -5.05 -6.77 5.84
C ALA A 118 -5.51 -8.22 5.95
N GLN A 119 -4.65 -9.12 6.46
CA GLN A 119 -5.05 -10.50 6.78
C GLN A 119 -6.15 -10.54 7.84
N ARG A 120 -6.00 -9.79 8.94
CA ARG A 120 -7.03 -9.69 10.00
C ARG A 120 -8.33 -9.04 9.50
N ALA A 121 -8.23 -8.14 8.53
CA ALA A 121 -9.37 -7.48 7.88
C ALA A 121 -10.03 -8.38 6.82
N GLN A 122 -9.42 -9.52 6.48
CA GLN A 122 -9.85 -10.47 5.45
C GLN A 122 -9.93 -9.85 4.04
N VAL A 123 -9.01 -8.93 3.75
CA VAL A 123 -8.86 -8.38 2.40
C VAL A 123 -8.10 -9.41 1.54
N HIS A 124 -8.55 -9.61 0.29
CA HIS A 124 -7.98 -10.63 -0.58
C HIS A 124 -6.74 -10.16 -1.35
N GLU A 125 -6.63 -8.86 -1.61
CA GLU A 125 -5.57 -8.28 -2.43
C GLU A 125 -4.97 -7.02 -1.81
N ALA A 126 -3.70 -6.75 -2.09
CA ALA A 126 -3.01 -5.55 -1.64
C ALA A 126 -2.34 -4.82 -2.80
N PRO A 127 -2.35 -3.47 -2.78
CA PRO A 127 -1.46 -2.69 -3.62
C PRO A 127 -0.02 -2.86 -3.13
N VAL A 128 0.87 -3.21 -4.06
CA VAL A 128 2.29 -3.41 -3.81
C VAL A 128 3.11 -2.69 -4.86
N ILE A 129 4.30 -2.24 -4.48
CA ILE A 129 5.33 -1.76 -5.39
C ILE A 129 6.39 -2.85 -5.44
N VAL A 130 6.53 -3.47 -6.61
CA VAL A 130 7.53 -4.52 -6.83
C VAL A 130 8.84 -3.85 -7.22
N ARG A 131 9.91 -4.17 -6.49
CA ARG A 131 11.28 -3.73 -6.78
C ARG A 131 12.23 -4.91 -6.66
N ASP A 132 13.20 -4.96 -7.55
CA ASP A 132 14.28 -5.93 -7.46
C ASP A 132 15.29 -5.39 -6.44
N PHE A 133 15.35 -6.05 -5.27
CA PHE A 133 16.31 -5.74 -4.21
C PHE A 133 17.17 -6.95 -3.92
N THR A 134 18.48 -6.73 -3.74
CA THR A 134 19.37 -7.70 -3.10
C THR A 134 18.95 -7.93 -1.64
N ASP A 135 19.49 -8.97 -0.99
CA ASP A 135 19.23 -9.21 0.44
C ASP A 135 19.71 -8.06 1.32
N GLU A 136 20.84 -7.45 0.95
CA GLU A 136 21.41 -6.28 1.65
C GLU A 136 20.53 -5.04 1.47
N GLU A 137 20.08 -4.76 0.24
CA GLU A 137 19.19 -3.62 -0.04
C GLU A 137 17.84 -3.77 0.66
N ALA A 138 17.25 -4.98 0.61
CA ALA A 138 15.99 -5.27 1.29
C ALA A 138 16.12 -5.07 2.80
N LEU A 139 17.24 -5.51 3.39
CA LEU A 139 17.53 -5.30 4.80
C LEU A 139 17.71 -3.82 5.13
N ALA A 140 18.46 -3.05 4.32
CA ALA A 140 18.61 -1.62 4.52
C ALA A 140 17.25 -0.91 4.50
N VAL A 141 16.42 -1.18 3.50
CA VAL A 141 15.11 -0.54 3.38
C VAL A 141 14.22 -0.88 4.57
N ALA A 142 14.24 -2.14 5.03
CA ALA A 142 13.50 -2.55 6.22
C ALA A 142 14.01 -1.85 7.50
N LEU A 143 15.33 -1.68 7.64
CA LEU A 143 15.93 -0.96 8.77
C LEU A 143 15.58 0.54 8.72
N ILE A 144 15.69 1.17 7.56
CA ILE A 144 15.37 2.58 7.37
C ILE A 144 13.89 2.86 7.64
N GLU A 145 12.97 2.00 7.19
CA GLU A 145 11.54 2.16 7.51
C GLU A 145 11.28 2.03 9.01
N ASN A 146 11.98 1.10 9.68
CA ASN A 146 11.86 0.98 11.12
C ASN A 146 12.36 2.24 11.83
N ILE A 147 13.53 2.78 11.41
CA ILE A 147 14.13 4.02 11.95
C ILE A 147 13.23 5.24 11.76
N GLN A 148 12.57 5.37 10.61
CA GLN A 148 11.68 6.49 10.30
C GLN A 148 10.36 6.48 11.08
N ARG A 149 10.16 5.55 12.02
CA ARG A 149 8.99 5.57 12.89
C ARG A 149 9.24 6.37 14.14
N ASP A 150 8.27 7.23 14.45
CA ASP A 150 8.25 8.10 15.63
C ASP A 150 8.22 7.37 17.00
N GLU A 151 8.27 6.03 17.02
CA GLU A 151 8.11 5.19 18.22
C GLU A 151 9.42 4.54 18.71
N LEU A 152 10.56 4.74 18.04
CA LEU A 152 11.82 4.12 18.47
C LEU A 152 12.38 4.77 19.72
N SER A 153 12.78 3.95 20.69
CA SER A 153 13.60 4.44 21.80
C SER A 153 15.03 4.75 21.31
N PRO A 154 15.75 5.69 21.94
CA PRO A 154 17.13 6.03 21.55
C PRO A 154 18.09 4.82 21.53
N LEU A 155 17.81 3.79 22.34
CA LEU A 155 18.60 2.55 22.34
C LEU A 155 18.34 1.71 21.09
N GLU A 156 17.07 1.51 20.73
CA GLU A 156 16.70 0.74 19.53
C GLU A 156 17.15 1.44 18.25
N GLU A 157 17.09 2.77 18.22
CA GLU A 157 17.62 3.58 17.12
C GLU A 157 19.14 3.37 16.97
N ALA A 158 19.89 3.44 18.07
CA ALA A 158 21.32 3.17 18.07
C ALA A 158 21.67 1.74 17.63
N GLU A 159 20.89 0.74 18.06
CA GLU A 159 21.05 -0.66 17.62
C GLU A 159 20.76 -0.84 16.12
N ALA A 160 19.71 -0.19 15.61
CA ALA A 160 19.36 -0.22 14.19
C ALA A 160 20.46 0.44 13.33
N PHE A 161 20.98 1.60 13.75
CA PHE A 161 22.11 2.24 13.09
C PHE A 161 23.40 1.42 13.17
N ALA A 162 23.70 0.82 14.33
CA ALA A 162 24.89 -0.03 14.49
C ALA A 162 24.82 -1.29 13.63
N ARG A 163 23.62 -1.87 13.47
CA ARG A 163 23.39 -2.99 12.55
C ARG A 163 23.55 -2.57 11.10
N LEU A 164 22.95 -1.44 10.71
CA LEU A 164 23.11 -0.88 9.37
C LEU A 164 24.59 -0.61 9.06
N ALA A 165 25.33 0.02 9.97
CA ALA A 165 26.77 0.24 9.79
C ALA A 165 27.53 -1.07 9.63
N ARG A 166 27.31 -2.07 10.49
CA ARG A 166 28.02 -3.37 10.42
C ARG A 166 27.75 -4.14 9.13
N ASP A 167 26.50 -4.15 8.68
CA ASP A 167 26.09 -4.92 7.53
C ASP A 167 26.56 -4.26 6.22
N PHE A 168 26.78 -2.93 6.22
CA PHE A 168 27.24 -2.15 5.05
C PHE A 168 28.74 -1.81 5.04
N ASP A 169 29.44 -1.86 6.17
CA ASP A 169 30.90 -1.61 6.29
C ASP A 169 31.75 -2.82 5.86
N LYS A 170 31.14 -3.92 5.42
CA LYS A 170 31.83 -5.11 4.87
C LYS A 170 32.13 -5.01 3.36
N THR A 171 32.33 -3.80 2.85
CA THR A 171 32.70 -3.55 1.44
C THR A 171 34.19 -3.24 1.33
#